data_AF-A0A8D0GTZ6-F1
#
_entry.id   AF-A0A8D0GTZ6-F1
#
_cell.length_a   1.000
_cell.length_b   1.000
_cell.length_c   1.000
_cell.angle_alpha   90.00
_cell.angle_beta   90.00
_cell.angle_gamma   90.00
#
_symmetry.space_group_name_H-M   'P 1'
#
loop_
_entity.id
_entity.type
_entity.pdbx_description
1 polymer ?
#
loop_
_entity_poly.entity_id
_entity_poly.type
_entity_poly.pdbx_seq_one_letter_code
_entity_poly.pdbx_strand_id
1 'polypeptide(L)'
;MARIHSMTIEAPITKVINIINAAQESSPMPVAEALDRVLEILRTTELYSPQLGTKDEDPHTSDLVGGLMTDGLRRLSGNEYLLSAKQTHQVPGSLISPISLNDIPPRIAQAMENEEHWDFNIFELEAATHKRPLVYLGLKMFARFGICEYLNCSESTLKSWLQII
;
A
#
# COMPACT_ATOMS: atom_id res chain seq x y z
N MET A 1 0.05 52.22 14.97
CA MET A 1 -0.68 51.13 15.65
C MET A 1 -1.63 50.49 14.65
N ALA A 2 -1.17 49.47 13.91
CA ALA A 2 -1.96 48.83 12.86
C ALA A 2 -2.79 47.68 13.46
N ARG A 3 -4.11 47.76 13.25
CA ARG A 3 -5.12 46.81 13.76
C ARG A 3 -5.09 45.57 12.87
N ILE A 4 -4.34 44.55 13.29
CA ILE A 4 -4.36 43.21 12.71
C ILE A 4 -5.81 42.72 12.71
N HIS A 5 -6.47 42.77 11.55
CA HIS A 5 -7.70 42.02 11.33
C HIS A 5 -7.29 40.56 11.33
N SER A 6 -7.51 39.89 12.45
CA SER A 6 -7.37 38.44 12.58
C SER A 6 -8.36 37.80 11.60
N MET A 7 -7.92 37.50 10.38
CA MET A 7 -8.63 36.56 9.53
C MET A 7 -8.47 35.22 10.23
N THR A 8 -9.48 34.80 10.98
CA THR A 8 -9.58 33.43 11.48
C THR A 8 -9.61 32.53 10.25
N ILE A 9 -8.46 31.92 9.94
CA ILE A 9 -8.33 30.95 8.85
C ILE A 9 -9.13 29.73 9.28
N GLU A 10 -10.42 29.76 8.98
CA GLU A 10 -11.32 28.68 9.30
C GLU A 10 -10.95 27.47 8.46
N ALA A 11 -10.80 26.30 9.11
CA ALA A 11 -10.42 25.08 8.42
C ALA A 11 -11.45 24.75 7.32
N PRO A 12 -11.02 24.22 6.16
CA PRO A 12 -11.93 23.93 5.05
C PRO A 12 -13.14 23.08 5.45
N ILE A 13 -12.96 22.12 6.36
CA ILE A 13 -14.04 21.27 6.87
C ILE A 13 -15.09 22.07 7.67
N THR A 14 -14.66 23.04 8.46
CA THR A 14 -15.57 23.88 9.25
C THR A 14 -16.40 24.79 8.33
N LYS A 15 -15.81 25.28 7.23
CA LYS A 15 -16.56 26.02 6.19
C LYS A 15 -17.66 25.17 5.55
N VAL A 16 -17.37 23.90 5.25
CA VAL A 16 -18.37 22.97 4.69
C VAL A 16 -19.51 22.74 5.69
N ILE A 17 -19.19 22.53 6.97
CA ILE A 17 -20.19 22.37 8.04
C ILE A 17 -21.10 23.61 8.12
N ASN A 18 -20.54 24.82 8.08
CA ASN A 18 -21.32 26.05 8.14
C ASN A 18 -22.27 26.22 6.94
N ILE A 19 -21.81 25.87 5.73
CA ILE A 19 -22.66 25.90 4.52
C ILE A 19 -23.82 24.91 4.64
N ILE A 20 -23.56 23.71 5.18
CA ILE A 20 -24.59 22.69 5.40
C ILE A 20 -25.61 23.16 6.45
N ASN A 21 -25.17 23.73 7.57
CA ASN A 21 -26.06 24.31 8.57
C ASN A 21 -26.96 25.41 7.97
N ALA A 22 -26.40 26.31 7.16
CA ALA A 22 -27.18 27.36 6.48
C ALA A 22 -28.19 26.79 5.46
N ALA A 23 -27.83 25.72 4.75
CA ALA A 23 -28.75 25.01 3.87
C ALA A 23 -29.86 24.29 4.65
N GLN A 24 -29.56 23.75 5.83
CA GLN A 24 -30.52 23.04 6.68
C GLN A 24 -31.62 23.97 7.20
N GLU A 25 -31.26 25.17 7.68
CA GLU A 25 -32.23 26.18 8.18
C GLU A 25 -33.26 26.64 7.13
N SER A 26 -32.90 26.56 5.85
CA SER A 26 -33.76 26.97 4.73
C SER A 26 -34.45 25.81 4.02
N SER A 27 -34.27 24.57 4.50
CA SER A 27 -34.74 23.36 3.83
C SER A 27 -36.02 22.76 4.45
N PRO A 28 -36.88 22.10 3.65
CA PRO A 28 -38.03 21.36 4.16
C PRO A 28 -37.60 20.14 5.00
N MET A 29 -38.45 19.71 5.95
CA MET A 29 -38.14 18.70 6.98
C MET A 29 -37.43 17.42 6.47
N PRO A 30 -37.84 16.79 5.35
CA PRO A 30 -37.16 15.58 4.87
C PRO A 30 -35.73 15.83 4.40
N VAL A 31 -35.46 17.04 3.90
CA VAL A 31 -34.13 17.46 3.47
C VAL A 31 -33.28 17.85 4.68
N ALA A 32 -33.87 18.49 5.69
CA ALA A 32 -33.19 18.82 6.93
C ALA A 32 -32.71 17.56 7.70
N GLU A 33 -33.53 16.49 7.72
CA GLU A 33 -33.14 15.19 8.30
C GLU A 33 -31.98 14.52 7.54
N ALA A 34 -31.97 14.62 6.21
CA ALA A 34 -30.87 14.10 5.40
C ALA A 34 -29.57 14.89 5.65
N LEU A 35 -29.65 16.21 5.78
CA LEU A 35 -28.50 17.07 6.10
C LEU A 35 -27.95 16.81 7.51
N ASP A 36 -28.81 16.43 8.47
CA ASP A 36 -28.38 16.09 9.83
C ASP A 36 -27.48 14.84 9.84
N ARG A 37 -27.82 13.81 9.06
CA ARG A 37 -26.94 12.64 8.87
C ARG A 37 -25.62 13.00 8.20
N VAL A 38 -25.62 13.94 7.26
CA VAL A 38 -24.39 14.41 6.61
C VAL A 38 -23.50 15.13 7.63
N LEU A 39 -24.07 15.97 8.51
CA LEU A 39 -23.34 16.64 9.58
C LEU A 39 -22.76 15.65 10.60
N GLU A 40 -23.51 14.60 10.93
CA GLU A 40 -23.04 13.51 11.80
C GLU A 40 -21.82 12.81 11.19
N ILE A 41 -21.91 12.41 9.90
CA ILE A 41 -20.79 11.81 9.18
C ILE A 41 -19.61 12.78 9.17
N LEU A 42 -19.76 14.02 8.70
CA LEU A 42 -18.68 15.00 8.60
C LEU A 42 -17.99 15.35 9.94
N ARG A 43 -18.67 15.13 11.07
CA ARG A 43 -18.11 15.30 12.43
C ARG A 43 -17.35 14.08 12.93
N THR A 44 -17.53 12.90 12.34
CA THR A 44 -16.75 11.71 12.72
C THR A 44 -15.29 11.85 12.28
N THR A 45 -14.37 11.39 13.12
CA THR A 45 -12.90 11.47 12.89
C THR A 45 -12.38 10.49 11.84
N GLU A 46 -13.27 9.70 11.23
CA GLU A 46 -12.96 8.61 10.29
C GLU A 46 -13.65 8.78 8.92
N LEU A 47 -13.74 10.01 8.42
CA LEU A 47 -14.39 10.33 7.12
C LEU A 47 -13.86 9.53 5.91
N TYR A 48 -12.64 9.03 6.03
CA TYR A 48 -11.94 8.32 4.96
C TYR A 48 -11.79 6.83 5.27
N SER A 49 -12.38 6.35 6.38
CA SER A 49 -12.45 4.93 6.69
C SER A 49 -13.67 4.33 6.00
N PRO A 50 -13.52 3.29 5.18
CA PRO A 50 -14.66 2.65 4.53
C PRO A 50 -15.57 2.03 5.60
N GLN A 51 -16.75 2.61 5.80
CA GLN A 51 -17.76 2.03 6.68
C GLN A 51 -18.38 0.82 5.99
N LEU A 52 -17.92 -0.39 6.36
CA LEU A 52 -18.61 -1.61 5.97
C LEU A 52 -20.02 -1.59 6.60
N GLY A 53 -21.03 -1.43 5.75
CA GLY A 53 -22.42 -1.46 6.18
C GLY A 53 -22.78 -2.84 6.73
N THR A 54 -22.94 -2.92 8.05
CA THR A 54 -23.37 -4.14 8.73
C THR A 54 -24.89 -4.27 8.61
N LYS A 55 -25.36 -5.09 7.67
CA LYS A 55 -26.75 -5.56 7.70
C LYS A 55 -26.90 -7.07 7.77
N ASP A 56 -25.82 -7.82 7.58
CA ASP A 56 -25.79 -9.27 7.77
C ASP A 56 -24.32 -9.68 7.95
N GLU A 57 -23.71 -9.33 9.09
CA GLU A 57 -22.35 -9.77 9.39
C GLU A 57 -22.38 -11.12 10.10
N ASP A 58 -22.07 -12.16 9.34
CA ASP A 58 -21.56 -13.41 9.88
C ASP A 58 -20.35 -13.10 10.79
N PRO A 59 -20.31 -13.60 12.04
CA PRO A 59 -19.30 -13.25 13.03
C PRO A 59 -17.86 -13.53 12.59
N HIS A 60 -17.66 -14.33 11.54
CA HIS A 60 -16.35 -14.63 10.99
C HIS A 60 -15.88 -13.62 9.92
N THR A 61 -16.79 -12.83 9.33
CA THR A 61 -16.45 -11.90 8.23
C THR A 61 -15.75 -10.64 8.76
N SER A 62 -16.18 -10.13 9.92
CA SER A 62 -15.59 -8.95 10.56
C SER A 62 -14.12 -9.17 10.94
N ASP A 63 -13.78 -10.37 11.41
CA ASP A 63 -12.42 -10.73 11.83
C ASP A 63 -11.46 -10.85 10.64
N LEU A 64 -11.93 -11.40 9.51
CA LEU A 64 -11.15 -11.49 8.27
C LEU A 64 -10.89 -10.10 7.66
N VAL A 65 -11.89 -9.22 7.64
CA VAL A 65 -11.75 -7.84 7.14
C VAL A 65 -10.87 -7.02 8.09
N GLY A 66 -11.07 -7.16 9.40
CA GLY A 66 -10.23 -6.55 10.44
C GLY A 66 -8.77 -6.98 10.30
N GLY A 67 -8.50 -8.27 10.07
CA GLY A 67 -7.15 -8.78 9.82
C GLY A 67 -6.46 -8.13 8.62
N LEU A 68 -7.17 -7.98 7.51
CA LEU A 68 -6.64 -7.34 6.29
C LEU A 68 -6.37 -5.84 6.47
N MET A 69 -7.22 -5.12 7.20
CA MET A 69 -7.05 -3.68 7.44
C MET A 69 -5.97 -3.38 8.48
N THR A 70 -5.81 -4.24 9.49
CA THR A 70 -4.84 -4.02 10.58
C THR A 70 -3.40 -4.31 10.14
N ASP A 71 -3.20 -5.24 9.20
CA ASP A 71 -1.86 -5.62 8.72
C ASP A 71 -1.31 -4.65 7.63
N GLY A 72 -2.17 -3.82 7.04
CA GLY A 72 -1.77 -2.83 6.03
C GLY A 72 -0.98 -1.63 6.55
N LEU A 73 -0.97 -1.35 7.86
CA LEU A 73 -0.36 -0.14 8.44
C LEU A 73 0.83 -0.39 9.36
N ARG A 74 1.20 -1.64 9.67
CA ARG A 74 2.22 -1.95 10.69
C ARG A 74 3.67 -2.11 10.20
N ARG A 75 4.04 -1.73 8.98
CA ARG A 75 5.46 -1.88 8.54
C ARG A 75 6.12 -0.66 7.92
N LEU A 76 5.72 0.55 8.31
CA LEU A 76 6.51 1.75 8.00
C LEU A 76 6.75 2.60 9.25
N SER A 77 7.61 2.14 10.16
CA SER A 77 8.59 2.96 10.89
C SER A 77 9.25 2.15 12.02
N GLY A 78 10.58 2.23 12.10
CA GLY A 78 11.32 1.92 13.32
C GLY A 78 12.06 0.58 13.29
N ASN A 79 13.34 0.64 12.90
CA ASN A 79 14.35 -0.25 13.46
C ASN A 79 14.18 -0.31 14.98
N GLU A 80 14.06 -1.50 15.57
CA GLU A 80 14.85 -1.95 16.73
C GLU A 80 14.80 -3.48 16.78
N TYR A 81 15.99 -4.09 16.79
CA TYR A 81 16.21 -5.52 16.81
C TYR A 81 16.04 -6.00 18.25
N LEU A 82 14.95 -6.72 18.56
CA LEU A 82 14.88 -7.55 19.76
C LEU A 82 14.75 -9.02 19.38
N LEU A 83 15.91 -9.66 19.44
CA LEU A 83 16.14 -11.10 19.39
C LEU A 83 15.34 -11.78 20.50
N SER A 84 14.13 -12.24 20.22
CA SER A 84 13.43 -13.19 21.08
C SER A 84 13.64 -14.60 20.53
N ALA A 85 14.70 -15.24 21.03
CA ALA A 85 15.00 -16.65 20.79
C ALA A 85 13.84 -17.52 21.29
N LYS A 86 13.07 -18.09 20.37
CA LYS A 86 12.38 -19.37 20.56
C LYS A 86 12.61 -20.23 19.33
N GLN A 87 13.64 -21.05 19.44
CA GLN A 87 13.98 -22.12 18.54
C GLN A 87 12.92 -23.21 18.62
N THR A 88 12.09 -23.34 17.59
CA THR A 88 11.46 -24.61 17.23
C THR A 88 11.15 -24.61 15.73
N HIS A 89 11.75 -25.60 15.06
CA HIS A 89 11.55 -26.06 13.68
C HIS A 89 12.24 -25.24 12.57
N GLN A 90 13.46 -25.69 12.30
CA GLN A 90 14.24 -25.46 11.10
C GLN A 90 13.41 -25.79 9.86
N VAL A 91 12.97 -24.76 9.15
CA VAL A 91 12.90 -24.83 7.68
C VAL A 91 14.25 -24.28 7.23
N PRO A 92 15.01 -24.93 6.33
CA PRO A 92 16.25 -24.36 5.86
C PRO A 92 15.90 -23.08 5.09
N GLY A 93 16.05 -21.94 5.76
CA GLY A 93 16.17 -20.66 5.10
C GLY A 93 17.29 -20.83 4.10
N SER A 94 16.93 -20.86 2.82
CA SER A 94 17.89 -20.70 1.74
C SER A 94 18.61 -19.39 2.06
N LEU A 95 19.84 -19.53 2.54
CA LEU A 95 20.85 -18.50 2.43
C LEU A 95 20.79 -18.10 0.96
N ILE A 96 20.19 -16.94 0.68
CA ILE A 96 20.03 -16.45 -0.67
C ILE A 96 21.44 -16.06 -1.09
N SER A 97 22.16 -17.01 -1.69
CA SER A 97 23.41 -16.73 -2.37
C SER A 97 23.18 -15.56 -3.32
N PRO A 98 24.18 -14.70 -3.53
CA PRO A 98 24.09 -13.64 -4.53
C PRO A 98 23.98 -14.27 -5.92
N ILE A 99 22.76 -14.61 -6.33
CA ILE A 99 22.42 -14.95 -7.72
C ILE A 99 22.74 -13.70 -8.55
N SER A 100 23.86 -13.72 -9.27
CA SER A 100 24.13 -12.78 -10.37
C SER A 100 23.12 -13.07 -11.49
N LEU A 101 22.82 -12.09 -12.36
CA LEU A 101 22.08 -12.35 -13.60
C LEU A 101 22.61 -13.57 -14.40
N ASN A 102 23.89 -13.94 -14.20
CA ASN A 102 24.52 -15.12 -14.80
C ASN A 102 24.14 -16.47 -14.17
N ASP A 103 23.54 -16.48 -12.97
CA ASP A 103 23.20 -17.71 -12.21
C ASP A 103 21.69 -17.96 -12.15
N ILE A 104 20.92 -17.40 -13.09
CA ILE A 104 19.47 -17.57 -13.12
C ILE A 104 19.12 -19.01 -13.51
N PRO A 105 18.30 -19.73 -12.72
CA PRO A 105 17.83 -21.07 -13.08
C PRO A 105 17.16 -21.10 -14.47
N PRO A 106 17.39 -22.15 -15.28
CA PRO A 106 16.88 -22.21 -16.66
C PRO A 106 15.38 -21.98 -16.79
N ARG A 107 14.60 -22.49 -15.82
CA ARG A 107 13.14 -22.30 -15.79
C ARG A 107 12.74 -20.83 -15.66
N ILE A 108 13.48 -20.06 -14.85
CA ILE A 108 13.22 -18.62 -14.68
C ILE A 108 13.66 -17.87 -15.94
N ALA A 109 14.80 -18.24 -16.52
CA ALA A 109 15.28 -17.64 -17.77
C ALA A 109 14.26 -17.83 -18.92
N GLN A 110 13.71 -19.04 -19.06
CA GLN A 110 12.69 -19.35 -20.05
C GLN A 110 11.37 -18.60 -19.77
N ALA A 111 10.93 -18.53 -18.52
CA ALA A 111 9.73 -17.77 -18.16
C ALA A 111 9.88 -16.25 -18.32
N MET A 112 11.11 -15.76 -18.49
CA MET A 112 11.43 -14.37 -18.81
C MET A 112 11.76 -14.17 -20.28
N GLU A 113 11.61 -15.18 -21.12
CA GLU A 113 11.75 -15.07 -22.56
C GLU A 113 10.58 -14.23 -23.10
N ASN A 114 10.85 -13.32 -24.03
CA ASN A 114 9.86 -12.42 -24.63
C ASN A 114 9.21 -11.41 -23.66
N GLU A 115 9.91 -10.96 -22.61
CA GLU A 115 9.42 -9.94 -21.68
C GLU A 115 9.08 -8.59 -22.31
N GLU A 116 9.54 -8.37 -23.55
CA GLU A 116 9.26 -7.18 -24.34
C GLU A 116 7.95 -7.25 -25.14
N HIS A 117 7.33 -8.42 -25.23
CA HIS A 117 6.07 -8.61 -25.95
C HIS A 117 4.87 -8.35 -25.03
N TRP A 118 3.76 -7.90 -25.62
CA TRP A 118 2.54 -7.59 -24.88
C TRP A 118 1.84 -8.84 -24.31
N ASP A 119 2.01 -9.98 -24.95
CA ASP A 119 1.47 -11.28 -24.56
C ASP A 119 2.34 -12.03 -23.54
N PHE A 120 3.29 -11.34 -22.89
CA PHE A 120 4.16 -11.90 -21.86
C PHE A 120 3.35 -12.48 -20.68
N ASN A 121 3.60 -13.75 -20.35
CA ASN A 121 2.88 -14.46 -19.30
C ASN A 121 3.50 -14.22 -17.91
N ILE A 122 3.05 -13.16 -17.24
CA ILE A 122 3.53 -12.81 -15.89
C ILE A 122 3.26 -13.89 -14.84
N PHE A 123 2.22 -14.71 -15.01
CA PHE A 123 1.87 -15.77 -14.05
C PHE A 123 2.80 -16.97 -14.14
N GLU A 124 3.30 -17.28 -15.34
CA GLU A 124 4.33 -18.30 -15.51
C GLU A 124 5.63 -17.90 -14.81
N LEU A 125 6.02 -16.63 -14.95
CA LEU A 125 7.15 -16.07 -14.22
C LEU A 125 6.95 -16.12 -12.71
N GLU A 126 5.76 -15.78 -12.22
CA GLU A 126 5.42 -15.85 -10.80
C GLU A 126 5.57 -17.28 -10.25
N ALA A 127 5.11 -18.28 -11.00
CA ALA A 127 5.23 -19.68 -10.64
C ALA A 127 6.70 -20.17 -10.67
N ALA A 128 7.48 -19.75 -11.66
CA ALA A 128 8.89 -20.12 -11.79
C ALA A 128 9.77 -19.48 -10.69
N THR A 129 9.40 -18.29 -10.21
CA THR A 129 10.17 -17.52 -9.22
C THR A 129 9.72 -17.70 -7.78
N HIS A 130 8.75 -18.59 -7.52
CA HIS A 130 8.15 -18.78 -6.20
C HIS A 130 7.61 -17.49 -5.59
N LYS A 131 6.71 -16.81 -6.31
CA LYS A 131 6.07 -15.54 -5.86
C LYS A 131 7.05 -14.35 -5.74
N ARG A 132 8.16 -14.37 -6.49
CA ARG A 132 9.14 -13.28 -6.52
C ARG A 132 9.46 -12.76 -7.92
N PRO A 133 8.47 -12.52 -8.80
CA PRO A 133 8.73 -12.16 -10.20
C PRO A 133 9.43 -10.79 -10.35
N LEU A 134 9.13 -9.85 -9.44
CA LEU A 134 9.64 -8.47 -9.51
C LEU A 134 11.17 -8.39 -9.44
N VAL A 135 11.80 -9.20 -8.58
CA VAL A 135 13.27 -9.17 -8.42
C VAL A 135 13.95 -9.58 -9.72
N TYR A 136 13.50 -10.67 -10.34
CA TYR A 136 14.13 -11.18 -11.55
C TYR A 136 13.81 -10.30 -12.76
N LEU A 137 12.54 -9.98 -12.98
CA LEU A 137 12.12 -9.14 -14.09
C LEU A 137 12.71 -7.72 -14.00
N GLY A 138 12.71 -7.15 -12.79
CA GLY A 138 13.31 -5.85 -12.50
C GLY A 138 14.80 -5.84 -12.82
N LEU A 139 15.56 -6.85 -12.38
CA LEU A 139 16.99 -6.94 -12.71
C LEU A 139 17.24 -7.01 -14.22
N LYS A 140 16.49 -7.86 -14.96
CA LYS A 140 16.63 -7.94 -16.43
C LYS A 140 16.30 -6.62 -17.11
N MET A 141 15.20 -5.98 -16.71
CA MET A 141 14.77 -4.71 -17.30
C MET A 141 15.77 -3.59 -17.00
N PHE A 142 16.22 -3.47 -15.75
CA PHE A 142 17.15 -2.42 -15.35
C PHE A 142 18.52 -2.60 -16.01
N ALA A 143 18.99 -3.84 -16.19
CA ALA A 143 20.18 -4.13 -16.98
C ALA A 143 19.99 -3.74 -18.45
N ARG A 144 18.83 -4.05 -19.05
CA ARG A 144 18.52 -3.68 -20.44
C ARG A 144 18.53 -2.17 -20.67
N PHE A 145 18.06 -1.39 -19.70
CA PHE A 145 18.01 0.07 -19.77
C PHE A 145 19.25 0.78 -19.20
N GLY A 146 20.26 0.05 -18.71
CA GLY A 146 21.48 0.63 -18.14
C GLY A 146 21.23 1.50 -16.90
N ILE A 147 20.27 1.10 -16.05
CA ILE A 147 19.85 1.91 -14.90
C ILE A 147 20.92 1.95 -13.82
N CYS A 148 21.67 0.86 -13.62
CA CYS A 148 22.76 0.82 -12.65
C CYS A 148 23.87 1.83 -13.01
N GLU A 149 24.21 1.94 -14.29
CA GLU A 149 25.18 2.90 -14.82
C GLU A 149 24.67 4.33 -14.67
N TYR A 150 23.39 4.56 -14.97
CA TYR A 150 22.76 5.86 -14.83
C TYR A 150 22.71 6.35 -13.37
N LEU A 151 22.36 5.46 -12.44
CA LEU A 151 22.28 5.75 -11.00
C LEU A 151 23.63 5.62 -10.28
N ASN A 152 24.68 5.19 -10.98
CA ASN A 152 26.01 4.90 -10.43
C ASN A 152 25.94 3.97 -9.20
N CYS A 153 25.17 2.88 -9.31
CA CYS A 153 25.02 1.87 -8.27
C CYS A 153 25.40 0.48 -8.77
N SER A 154 25.78 -0.40 -7.85
CA SER A 154 26.11 -1.78 -8.20
C SER A 154 24.84 -2.62 -8.44
N GLU A 155 24.91 -3.64 -9.29
CA GLU A 155 23.83 -4.62 -9.48
C GLU A 155 23.38 -5.24 -8.15
N SER A 156 24.32 -5.49 -7.24
CA SER A 156 24.05 -5.97 -5.88
C SER A 156 23.17 -5.01 -5.08
N THR A 157 23.45 -3.70 -5.15
CA THR A 157 22.64 -2.67 -4.49
C THR A 157 21.23 -2.63 -5.05
N LEU A 158 21.08 -2.65 -6.38
CA LEU A 158 19.79 -2.67 -7.04
C LEU A 158 19.00 -3.93 -6.67
N LYS A 159 19.65 -5.10 -6.65
CA LYS A 159 19.03 -6.36 -6.22
C LYS A 159 18.52 -6.29 -4.79
N SER A 160 19.35 -5.81 -3.85
CA SER A 160 18.93 -5.65 -2.45
C SER A 160 17.74 -4.70 -2.33
N TRP A 161 17.71 -3.63 -3.13
CA TRP A 161 16.57 -2.72 -3.17
C TRP A 161 15.30 -3.41 -3.70
N LEU A 162 15.36 -4.10 -4.84
CA LEU A 162 14.23 -4.84 -5.42
C LEU A 162 13.72 -5.98 -4.52
N GLN A 163 14.54 -6.50 -3.60
CA GLN A 163 14.11 -7.51 -2.64
C GLN A 163 13.30 -6.95 -1.47
N ILE A 164 13.39 -5.64 -1.22
CA ILE A 164 12.69 -4.95 -0.12
C ILE A 164 11.33 -4.40 -0.58
N ILE A 165 11.25 -3.97 -1.84
CA ILE A 165 10.01 -3.51 -2.49
C ILE A 165 9.08 -4.69 -2.76
#